data_AF-A0A7Y9EUT2-F1
#
_entry.id   AF-A0A7Y9EUT2-F1
#
_cell.length_a   1.000
_cell.length_b   1.000
_cell.length_c   1.000
_cell.angle_alpha   90.00
_cell.angle_beta   90.00
_cell.angle_gamma   90.00
#
_symmetry.space_group_name_H-M   'P 1'
#
loop_
_entity.id
_entity.type
_entity.pdbx_description
1 polymer ?
#
loop_
_entity_poly.entity_id
_entity_poly.type
_entity_poly.pdbx_seq_one_letter_code
_entity_poly.pdbx_strand_id
1 'polypeptide(L)'
;MPDTVVRRRWPRIILTVLLAVVVLAGVLVATVFINGAIVMNNALGAQKEHLAALQEQVADQPDGVFADWRETPIADETPWSDVQSIATHNSYAIAPDLIQNAVLQIARPGEPAKLAYSHDPLWDQLDQGVRSVELDLRVHDDGALRLTHVPVLANASNAPDFRLALEEIALWSDSHPGHLPITILVEFKSDYAFLDPTLTEWDDDGLGLVDDAIQENLGDALFSPAELDGNDWPVVGDLRDRVMVIMHPGPLAPVYGTSGEVDRTMFLASQDTAKAGMPFVVHNAPDPRTIMQLRQGGLIVRTRADADLSTDPAERDRALASGAQVISTDFPAPKEQSDTGYTVSFPDGDLNRVIPGG
;
A
#
# COMPACT_ATOMS: atom_id res chain seq x y z
N MET A 1 -36.27 -19.88 -61.47
CA MET A 1 -36.38 -19.51 -60.05
C MET A 1 -35.29 -20.22 -59.24
N PRO A 2 -34.13 -19.59 -58.95
CA PRO A 2 -33.13 -20.16 -58.04
C PRO A 2 -32.74 -19.22 -56.87
N ASP A 3 -33.59 -18.27 -56.46
CA ASP A 3 -33.25 -17.27 -55.42
C ASP A 3 -33.59 -17.68 -53.97
N THR A 4 -34.25 -18.82 -53.75
CA THR A 4 -34.77 -19.18 -52.42
C THR A 4 -33.81 -20.04 -51.58
N VAL A 5 -32.82 -20.69 -52.18
CA VAL A 5 -31.85 -21.56 -51.46
C VAL A 5 -30.70 -20.74 -50.87
N VAL A 6 -30.28 -19.67 -51.53
CA VAL A 6 -29.19 -18.79 -51.07
C VAL A 6 -29.62 -17.97 -49.84
N ARG A 7 -30.87 -17.47 -49.79
CA ARG A 7 -31.38 -16.64 -48.69
C ARG A 7 -31.54 -17.38 -47.34
N ARG A 8 -31.67 -18.72 -47.32
CA ARG A 8 -31.82 -19.50 -46.06
C ARG A 8 -30.49 -19.86 -45.38
N ARG A 9 -29.34 -19.75 -46.06
CA ARG A 9 -28.03 -20.08 -45.49
C ARG A 9 -27.43 -18.92 -44.70
N TRP A 10 -27.63 -17.68 -45.15
CA TRP A 10 -27.10 -16.48 -44.49
C TRP A 10 -27.54 -16.33 -43.02
N PRO A 11 -28.82 -16.51 -42.64
CA PRO A 11 -29.23 -16.40 -41.24
C PRO A 11 -28.59 -17.47 -40.34
N ARG A 12 -28.37 -18.68 -40.85
CA ARG A 12 -27.73 -19.78 -40.11
C ARG A 12 -26.23 -19.54 -39.92
N ILE A 13 -25.56 -19.02 -40.95
CA ILE A 13 -24.14 -18.66 -40.88
C ILE A 13 -23.96 -17.51 -39.87
N ILE A 14 -24.79 -16.46 -39.96
CA ILE A 14 -24.76 -15.34 -39.02
C ILE A 14 -24.98 -15.81 -37.58
N LEU A 15 -26.01 -16.64 -37.34
CA LEU A 15 -26.27 -17.21 -36.02
C LEU A 15 -25.10 -18.04 -35.49
N THR A 16 -24.47 -18.85 -36.36
CA THR A 16 -23.30 -19.67 -35.98
C THR A 16 -22.10 -18.80 -35.63
N VAL A 17 -21.83 -17.76 -36.40
CA VAL A 17 -20.74 -16.79 -36.13
C VAL A 17 -21.02 -16.04 -34.83
N LEU A 18 -22.25 -15.55 -34.62
CA LEU A 18 -22.63 -14.88 -33.37
C LEU A 18 -22.47 -15.81 -32.16
N LEU A 19 -22.92 -17.05 -32.28
CA LEU A 19 -22.75 -18.04 -31.20
C LEU A 19 -21.27 -18.31 -30.94
N ALA A 20 -20.44 -18.47 -31.99
CA ALA A 20 -19.00 -18.65 -31.83
C ALA A 20 -18.34 -17.45 -31.14
N VAL A 21 -18.73 -16.22 -31.49
CA VAL A 21 -18.24 -14.99 -30.84
C VAL A 21 -18.65 -14.95 -29.36
N VAL A 22 -19.90 -15.29 -29.04
CA VAL A 22 -20.36 -15.34 -27.63
C VAL A 22 -19.62 -16.40 -26.83
N VAL A 23 -19.41 -17.59 -27.41
CA VAL A 23 -18.63 -18.66 -26.76
C VAL A 23 -17.19 -18.23 -26.55
N LEU A 24 -16.54 -17.64 -27.56
CA LEU A 24 -15.17 -17.13 -27.43
C LEU A 24 -15.06 -16.02 -26.39
N ALA A 25 -16.01 -15.10 -26.33
CA ALA A 25 -16.06 -14.07 -25.31
C ALA A 25 -16.23 -14.68 -23.91
N GLY A 26 -17.11 -15.67 -23.76
CA GLY A 26 -17.29 -16.39 -22.50
C GLY A 26 -16.03 -17.13 -22.05
N VAL A 27 -15.33 -17.79 -22.98
CA VAL A 27 -14.04 -18.46 -22.70
C VAL A 27 -12.98 -17.44 -22.30
N LEU A 28 -12.89 -16.29 -22.98
CA LEU A 28 -11.95 -15.24 -22.63
C LEU A 28 -12.22 -14.73 -21.21
N VAL A 29 -13.47 -14.39 -20.89
CA VAL A 29 -13.85 -13.96 -19.54
C VAL A 29 -13.48 -15.03 -18.52
N ALA A 30 -13.89 -16.29 -18.72
CA ALA A 30 -13.54 -17.37 -17.81
C ALA A 30 -12.03 -17.52 -17.61
N THR A 31 -11.23 -17.36 -18.68
CA THR A 31 -9.76 -17.44 -18.62
C THR A 31 -9.19 -16.35 -17.73
N VAL A 32 -9.69 -15.12 -17.83
CA VAL A 32 -9.23 -13.99 -17.01
C VAL A 32 -9.53 -14.21 -15.53
N PHE A 33 -10.74 -14.66 -15.21
CA PHE A 33 -11.12 -14.98 -13.84
C PHE A 33 -10.32 -16.14 -13.25
N ILE A 34 -10.14 -17.22 -14.02
CA ILE A 34 -9.31 -18.36 -13.60
C ILE A 34 -7.86 -17.92 -13.38
N ASN A 35 -7.31 -17.10 -14.27
CA ASN A 35 -5.96 -16.58 -14.12
C ASN A 35 -5.82 -15.72 -12.87
N GLY A 36 -6.70 -14.76 -12.65
CA GLY A 36 -6.69 -13.91 -11.45
C GLY A 36 -6.82 -14.72 -10.16
N ALA A 37 -7.65 -15.76 -10.15
CA ALA A 37 -7.78 -16.66 -9.00
C ALA A 37 -6.50 -17.50 -8.76
N ILE A 38 -5.83 -17.97 -9.82
CA ILE A 38 -4.55 -18.67 -9.72
C ILE A 38 -3.48 -17.73 -9.16
N VAL A 39 -3.37 -16.50 -9.67
CA VAL A 39 -2.43 -15.49 -9.20
C VAL A 39 -2.62 -15.21 -7.71
N MET A 40 -3.86 -14.95 -7.27
CA MET A 40 -4.17 -14.69 -5.87
C MET A 40 -3.87 -15.91 -4.98
N ASN A 41 -4.29 -17.11 -5.36
CA ASN A 41 -4.06 -18.31 -4.55
C ASN A 41 -2.57 -18.65 -4.44
N ASN A 42 -1.80 -18.47 -5.51
CA ASN A 42 -0.34 -18.65 -5.47
C ASN A 42 0.31 -17.63 -4.56
N ALA A 43 -0.09 -16.35 -4.64
CA ALA A 43 0.41 -15.29 -3.78
C ALA A 43 0.10 -15.58 -2.30
N LEU A 44 -1.10 -16.08 -1.99
CA LEU A 44 -1.49 -16.47 -0.63
C LEU A 44 -0.67 -17.65 -0.09
N GLY A 45 -0.36 -18.63 -0.94
CA GLY A 45 0.55 -19.72 -0.59
C GLY A 45 1.96 -19.20 -0.31
N ALA A 46 2.48 -18.37 -1.21
CA ALA A 46 3.82 -17.79 -1.10
C ALA A 46 3.98 -16.92 0.15
N GLN A 47 2.99 -16.09 0.50
CA GLN A 47 3.04 -15.26 1.72
C GLN A 47 3.12 -16.12 2.99
N LYS A 48 2.35 -17.22 3.05
CA LYS A 48 2.39 -18.14 4.20
C LYS A 48 3.73 -18.86 4.31
N GLU A 49 4.29 -19.31 3.19
CA GLU A 49 5.60 -19.95 3.15
C GLU A 49 6.71 -18.96 3.54
N HIS A 50 6.64 -17.73 3.04
CA HIS A 50 7.56 -16.64 3.39
C HIS A 50 7.53 -16.33 4.89
N LEU A 51 6.36 -16.08 5.45
CA LEU A 51 6.21 -15.80 6.88
C LEU A 51 6.71 -16.96 7.76
N ALA A 52 6.41 -18.21 7.39
CA ALA A 52 6.92 -19.37 8.12
C ALA A 52 8.45 -19.45 8.07
N ALA A 53 9.07 -19.13 6.92
CA ALA A 53 10.52 -19.07 6.78
C ALA A 53 11.15 -17.93 7.59
N LEU A 54 10.50 -16.76 7.68
CA LEU A 54 10.93 -15.66 8.55
C LEU A 54 10.86 -16.05 10.03
N GLN A 55 9.78 -16.71 10.45
CA GLN A 55 9.64 -17.20 11.82
C GLN A 55 10.74 -18.19 12.20
N GLU A 56 11.14 -19.08 11.28
CA GLU A 56 12.28 -19.99 11.49
C GLU A 56 13.60 -19.21 11.60
N GLN A 57 13.82 -18.23 10.73
CA GLN A 57 15.03 -17.39 10.76
C GLN A 57 15.15 -16.59 12.06
N VAL A 58 14.04 -16.04 12.57
CA VAL A 58 13.99 -15.33 13.84
C VAL A 58 14.23 -16.28 15.01
N ALA A 59 13.63 -17.48 14.99
CA ALA A 59 13.83 -18.49 16.03
C ALA A 59 15.29 -18.98 16.12
N ASP A 60 16.03 -18.93 15.02
CA ASP A 60 17.47 -19.24 14.98
C ASP A 60 18.35 -18.11 15.53
N GLN A 61 17.82 -16.90 15.72
CA GLN A 61 18.56 -15.79 16.32
C GLN A 61 18.63 -15.91 17.85
N PRO A 62 19.75 -15.52 18.49
CA PRO A 62 19.80 -15.36 19.94
C PRO A 62 18.73 -14.38 20.44
N ASP A 63 17.91 -14.82 21.40
CA ASP A 63 16.79 -14.05 21.96
C ASP A 63 15.75 -13.58 20.92
N GLY A 64 15.75 -14.14 19.70
CA GLY A 64 14.86 -13.74 18.61
C GLY A 64 15.24 -12.42 17.93
N VAL A 65 16.47 -11.93 18.14
CA VAL A 65 16.90 -10.60 17.68
C VAL A 65 18.15 -10.70 16.79
N PHE A 66 18.14 -9.98 15.67
CA PHE A 66 19.30 -9.92 14.76
C PHE A 66 20.43 -9.05 15.37
N ALA A 67 21.48 -9.69 15.90
CA ALA A 67 22.53 -9.01 16.67
C ALA A 67 23.29 -7.89 15.92
N ASP A 68 23.41 -8.04 14.59
CA ASP A 68 24.11 -7.10 13.71
C ASP A 68 23.20 -5.98 13.16
N TRP A 69 21.89 -6.03 13.44
CA TRP A 69 20.95 -5.01 13.02
C TRP A 69 21.28 -3.64 13.62
N ARG A 70 21.22 -2.58 12.81
CA ARG A 70 21.37 -1.20 13.25
C ARG A 70 20.39 -0.30 12.50
N GLU A 71 19.68 0.51 13.26
CA GLU A 71 18.82 1.56 12.73
C GLU A 71 19.62 2.80 12.32
N THR A 72 19.06 3.59 11.40
CA THR A 72 19.50 4.94 11.05
C THR A 72 19.68 5.78 12.33
N PRO A 73 20.86 6.37 12.58
CA PRO A 73 21.18 6.99 13.86
C PRO A 73 20.53 8.38 13.99
N ILE A 74 19.23 8.41 14.27
CA ILE A 74 18.48 9.61 14.67
C ILE A 74 18.43 9.67 16.20
N ALA A 75 18.75 10.84 16.78
CA ALA A 75 18.80 11.03 18.22
C ALA A 75 17.41 10.92 18.87
N ASP A 76 17.33 10.31 20.04
CA ASP A 76 16.07 10.02 20.74
C ASP A 76 15.30 11.27 21.14
N GLU A 77 15.99 12.39 21.35
CA GLU A 77 15.41 13.69 21.68
C GLU A 77 14.88 14.45 20.47
N THR A 78 15.08 13.93 19.25
CA THR A 78 14.58 14.54 18.02
C THR A 78 13.05 14.45 18.02
N PRO A 79 12.30 15.54 17.83
CA PRO A 79 10.87 15.45 17.60
C PRO A 79 10.59 14.57 16.38
N TRP A 80 9.67 13.60 16.48
CA TRP A 80 9.39 12.74 15.31
C TRP A 80 8.83 13.53 14.12
N SER A 81 8.16 14.66 14.40
CA SER A 81 7.70 15.62 13.38
C SER A 81 8.82 16.33 12.59
N ASP A 82 10.08 16.16 13.00
CA ASP A 82 11.29 16.59 12.31
C ASP A 82 12.04 15.45 11.60
N VAL A 83 11.50 14.23 11.62
CA VAL A 83 12.03 13.09 10.87
C VAL A 83 11.35 13.02 9.50
N GLN A 84 12.16 12.72 8.49
CA GLN A 84 11.73 12.47 7.12
C GLN A 84 12.05 11.04 6.72
N SER A 85 11.09 10.36 6.09
CA SER A 85 11.20 8.99 5.62
C SER A 85 10.79 8.88 4.17
N ILE A 86 11.60 8.15 3.38
CA ILE A 86 11.20 7.64 2.08
C ILE A 86 10.28 6.45 2.30
N ALA A 87 9.15 6.46 1.58
CA ALA A 87 8.06 5.53 1.72
C ALA A 87 7.78 4.84 0.40
N THR A 88 7.14 3.68 0.46
CA THR A 88 6.72 2.92 -0.71
C THR A 88 5.24 3.12 -0.99
N HIS A 89 4.92 3.51 -2.22
CA HIS A 89 3.55 3.53 -2.72
C HIS A 89 3.16 2.12 -3.20
N ASN A 90 2.00 1.65 -2.76
CA ASN A 90 1.51 0.27 -3.00
C ASN A 90 2.55 -0.80 -2.68
N SER A 91 3.08 -0.80 -1.46
CA SER A 91 4.23 -1.63 -1.00
C SER A 91 4.08 -3.12 -1.25
N TYR A 92 2.85 -3.60 -1.42
CA TYR A 92 2.52 -4.98 -1.68
C TYR A 92 2.58 -5.36 -3.18
N ALA A 93 2.66 -4.38 -4.09
CA ALA A 93 2.39 -4.56 -5.51
C ALA A 93 3.43 -5.43 -6.22
N ILE A 94 2.92 -6.36 -7.03
CA ILE A 94 3.68 -7.12 -8.02
C ILE A 94 3.11 -6.84 -9.41
N ALA A 95 3.98 -6.77 -10.41
CA ALA A 95 3.60 -6.42 -11.78
C ALA A 95 2.62 -7.46 -12.34
N PRO A 96 1.55 -7.04 -13.05
CA PRO A 96 0.61 -7.98 -13.64
C PRO A 96 1.27 -8.90 -14.68
N ASP A 97 0.74 -10.11 -14.83
CA ASP A 97 1.25 -11.08 -15.80
C ASP A 97 0.85 -10.76 -17.27
N LEU A 98 1.25 -11.63 -18.20
CA LEU A 98 0.95 -11.46 -19.63
C LEU A 98 -0.55 -11.42 -19.94
N ILE A 99 -1.36 -12.27 -19.30
CA ILE A 99 -2.81 -12.37 -19.54
C ILE A 99 -3.49 -11.13 -18.97
N GLN A 100 -3.13 -10.75 -17.75
CA GLN A 100 -3.62 -9.56 -17.07
C GLN A 100 -3.29 -8.30 -17.85
N ASN A 101 -2.04 -8.12 -18.27
CA ASN A 101 -1.62 -6.97 -19.08
C ASN A 101 -2.35 -6.90 -20.42
N ALA A 102 -2.59 -8.03 -21.09
CA ALA A 102 -3.33 -8.05 -22.34
C ALA A 102 -4.77 -7.54 -22.16
N VAL A 103 -5.43 -7.92 -21.06
CA VAL A 103 -6.80 -7.50 -20.75
C VAL A 103 -6.84 -6.04 -20.30
N LEU A 104 -5.93 -5.65 -19.41
CA LEU A 104 -5.76 -4.26 -18.98
C LEU A 104 -5.54 -3.33 -20.17
N GLN A 105 -4.70 -3.71 -21.13
CA GLN A 105 -4.46 -2.91 -22.33
C GLN A 105 -5.72 -2.70 -23.17
N ILE A 106 -6.61 -3.70 -23.24
CA ILE A 106 -7.88 -3.62 -23.97
C ILE A 106 -8.89 -2.76 -23.21
N ALA A 107 -9.03 -2.98 -21.91
CA ALA A 107 -10.00 -2.30 -21.08
C ALA A 107 -9.61 -0.84 -20.78
N ARG A 108 -8.30 -0.59 -20.63
CA ARG A 108 -7.69 0.67 -20.22
C ARG A 108 -6.32 0.87 -20.89
N PRO A 109 -6.30 1.39 -22.12
CA PRO A 109 -5.06 1.63 -22.83
C PRO A 109 -4.09 2.51 -22.03
N GLY A 110 -2.87 2.02 -21.80
CA GLY A 110 -1.82 2.72 -21.04
C GLY A 110 -1.69 2.30 -19.57
N GLU A 111 -2.69 1.65 -18.98
CA GLU A 111 -2.64 1.17 -17.60
C GLU A 111 -1.50 0.16 -17.34
N PRO A 112 -1.23 -0.83 -18.22
CA PRO A 112 -0.13 -1.78 -17.99
C PRO A 112 1.22 -1.12 -17.76
N ALA A 113 1.49 -0.01 -18.47
CA ALA A 113 2.76 0.71 -18.33
C ALA A 113 2.92 1.39 -16.97
N LYS A 114 1.80 1.72 -16.28
CA LYS A 114 1.79 2.29 -14.93
C LYS A 114 1.91 1.25 -13.83
N LEU A 115 1.61 -0.01 -14.15
CA LEU A 115 1.63 -1.14 -13.21
C LEU A 115 2.86 -2.04 -13.42
N ALA A 116 3.77 -1.66 -14.32
CA ALA A 116 4.96 -2.42 -14.68
C ALA A 116 6.09 -2.26 -13.65
N TYR A 117 5.80 -2.43 -12.36
CA TYR A 117 6.77 -2.43 -11.27
C TYR A 117 6.40 -3.47 -10.21
N SER A 118 7.36 -3.79 -9.35
CA SER A 118 7.14 -4.71 -8.22
C SER A 118 7.99 -4.27 -7.05
N HIS A 119 7.47 -4.37 -5.84
CA HIS A 119 8.26 -4.17 -4.62
C HIS A 119 8.73 -5.49 -4.04
N ASP A 120 9.84 -5.43 -3.32
CA ASP A 120 10.32 -6.53 -2.50
C ASP A 120 9.29 -6.85 -1.38
N PRO A 121 9.32 -8.03 -0.75
CA PRO A 121 8.48 -8.31 0.42
C PRO A 121 8.60 -7.25 1.52
N LEU A 122 7.60 -7.17 2.40
CA LEU A 122 7.53 -6.11 3.42
C LEU A 122 8.75 -6.15 4.36
N TRP A 123 9.17 -7.36 4.75
CA TRP A 123 10.40 -7.58 5.52
C TRP A 123 11.62 -6.93 4.85
N ASP A 124 11.86 -7.23 3.58
CA ASP A 124 13.01 -6.70 2.84
C ASP A 124 12.96 -5.18 2.71
N GLN A 125 11.77 -4.60 2.53
CA GLN A 125 11.61 -3.13 2.51
C GLN A 125 12.00 -2.51 3.86
N LEU A 126 11.61 -3.12 4.98
CA LEU A 126 11.98 -2.66 6.31
C LEU A 126 13.50 -2.80 6.55
N ASP A 127 14.12 -3.90 6.10
CA ASP A 127 15.58 -4.10 6.15
C ASP A 127 16.35 -3.07 5.32
N GLN A 128 15.78 -2.62 4.20
CA GLN A 128 16.33 -1.54 3.37
C GLN A 128 16.20 -0.15 4.01
N GLY A 129 15.46 -0.02 5.11
CA GLY A 129 15.27 1.23 5.84
C GLY A 129 13.94 1.93 5.55
N VAL A 130 13.01 1.32 4.83
CA VAL A 130 11.65 1.87 4.68
C VAL A 130 10.97 1.88 6.04
N ARG A 131 10.35 3.00 6.42
CA ARG A 131 9.57 3.14 7.66
C ARG A 131 8.15 3.61 7.42
N SER A 132 7.71 3.61 6.17
CA SER A 132 6.35 3.97 5.79
C SER A 132 5.91 3.19 4.55
N VAL A 133 4.83 2.42 4.70
CA VAL A 133 4.28 1.55 3.66
C VAL A 133 2.83 1.91 3.36
N GLU A 134 2.44 1.90 2.09
CA GLU A 134 1.04 2.08 1.65
C GLU A 134 0.42 0.75 1.19
N LEU A 135 -0.78 0.44 1.69
CA LEU A 135 -1.50 -0.83 1.47
C LEU A 135 -2.95 -0.57 1.01
N ASP A 136 -3.34 -1.13 -0.13
CA ASP A 136 -4.70 -1.02 -0.66
C ASP A 136 -5.58 -2.16 -0.17
N LEU A 137 -6.51 -1.85 0.72
CA LEU A 137 -7.29 -2.84 1.42
C LEU A 137 -8.68 -3.03 0.79
N ARG A 138 -9.10 -4.29 0.70
CA ARG A 138 -10.45 -4.71 0.31
C ARG A 138 -11.00 -5.74 1.29
N VAL A 139 -12.31 -5.71 1.47
CA VAL A 139 -13.06 -6.68 2.26
C VAL A 139 -13.87 -7.60 1.35
N HIS A 140 -13.91 -8.89 1.69
CA HIS A 140 -14.65 -9.94 0.99
C HIS A 140 -15.86 -10.41 1.82
N ASP A 141 -16.80 -11.09 1.17
CA ASP A 141 -18.04 -11.60 1.75
C ASP A 141 -17.85 -12.68 2.83
N ASP A 142 -16.68 -13.32 2.84
CA ASP A 142 -16.23 -14.25 3.88
C ASP A 142 -15.49 -13.56 5.05
N GLY A 143 -15.38 -12.23 5.02
CA GLY A 143 -14.64 -11.43 5.99
C GLY A 143 -13.13 -11.36 5.73
N ALA A 144 -12.63 -11.93 4.62
CA ALA A 144 -11.22 -11.83 4.30
C ALA A 144 -10.83 -10.39 3.95
N LEU A 145 -9.68 -9.97 4.48
CA LEU A 145 -9.05 -8.68 4.21
C LEU A 145 -7.89 -8.89 3.25
N ARG A 146 -8.00 -8.36 2.03
CA ARG A 146 -7.05 -8.62 0.94
C ARG A 146 -6.40 -7.34 0.42
N LEU A 147 -5.09 -7.42 0.15
CA LEU A 147 -4.33 -6.34 -0.47
C LEU A 147 -4.28 -6.48 -1.99
N THR A 148 -5.00 -5.61 -2.71
CA THR A 148 -5.06 -5.64 -4.19
C THR A 148 -5.35 -4.28 -4.83
N HIS A 149 -4.65 -3.98 -5.92
CA HIS A 149 -4.81 -2.72 -6.65
C HIS A 149 -6.06 -2.76 -7.54
N VAL A 150 -6.10 -3.68 -8.51
CA VAL A 150 -7.30 -3.96 -9.33
C VAL A 150 -7.69 -5.44 -9.16
N PRO A 151 -8.89 -5.76 -8.66
CA PRO A 151 -9.35 -7.13 -8.52
C PRO A 151 -9.25 -7.88 -9.84
N VAL A 152 -8.78 -9.13 -9.79
CA VAL A 152 -8.56 -10.04 -10.95
C VAL A 152 -7.48 -9.58 -11.95
N LEU A 153 -7.36 -8.29 -12.24
CA LEU A 153 -6.55 -7.75 -13.34
C LEU A 153 -5.20 -7.18 -12.90
N ALA A 154 -5.05 -6.75 -11.65
CA ALA A 154 -3.78 -6.33 -11.04
C ALA A 154 -3.81 -6.70 -9.54
N ASN A 155 -4.01 -7.99 -9.29
CA ASN A 155 -4.17 -8.58 -7.95
C ASN A 155 -2.95 -9.41 -7.51
N ALA A 156 -1.85 -9.36 -8.26
CA ALA A 156 -0.59 -9.92 -7.82
C ALA A 156 -0.03 -9.09 -6.66
N SER A 157 0.39 -9.76 -5.61
CA SER A 157 0.82 -9.13 -4.36
C SER A 157 1.87 -10.00 -3.68
N ASN A 158 2.85 -9.38 -3.02
CA ASN A 158 3.78 -10.08 -2.12
C ASN A 158 3.18 -10.28 -0.71
N ALA A 159 2.11 -9.55 -0.37
CA ALA A 159 1.45 -9.57 0.92
C ALA A 159 -0.10 -9.58 0.79
N PRO A 160 -0.71 -10.53 0.04
CA PRO A 160 -2.14 -10.48 -0.29
C PRO A 160 -3.10 -10.60 0.89
N ASP A 161 -2.72 -11.23 2.01
CA ASP A 161 -3.51 -11.29 3.24
C ASP A 161 -3.07 -10.20 4.21
N PHE A 162 -4.00 -9.31 4.59
CA PHE A 162 -3.67 -8.16 5.44
C PHE A 162 -3.25 -8.57 6.85
N ARG A 163 -3.83 -9.64 7.42
CA ARG A 163 -3.47 -10.11 8.76
C ARG A 163 -2.05 -10.66 8.77
N LEU A 164 -1.70 -11.46 7.76
CA LEU A 164 -0.33 -11.96 7.62
C LEU A 164 0.68 -10.86 7.32
N ALA A 165 0.27 -9.78 6.63
CA ALA A 165 1.12 -8.61 6.39
C ALA A 165 1.44 -7.87 7.70
N LEU A 166 0.44 -7.72 8.58
CA LEU A 166 0.65 -7.15 9.93
C LEU A 166 1.51 -8.07 10.80
N GLU A 167 1.30 -9.40 10.73
CA GLU A 167 2.12 -10.38 11.43
C GLU A 167 3.60 -10.32 10.98
N GLU A 168 3.86 -10.16 9.68
CA GLU A 168 5.21 -9.97 9.13
C GLU A 168 5.87 -8.68 9.67
N ILE A 169 5.14 -7.56 9.68
CA ILE A 169 5.65 -6.29 10.23
C ILE A 169 5.90 -6.40 11.73
N ALA A 170 5.01 -7.03 12.49
CA ALA A 170 5.18 -7.26 13.93
C ALA A 170 6.39 -8.15 14.23
N LEU A 171 6.55 -9.25 13.47
CA LEU A 171 7.71 -10.13 13.59
C LEU A 171 9.01 -9.40 13.27
N TRP A 172 9.01 -8.53 12.26
CA TRP A 172 10.16 -7.67 11.95
C TRP A 172 10.43 -6.70 13.12
N SER A 173 9.41 -5.99 13.59
CA SER A 173 9.49 -5.05 14.71
C SER A 173 10.13 -5.68 15.95
N ASP A 174 9.63 -6.84 16.37
CA ASP A 174 10.11 -7.56 17.57
C ASP A 174 11.56 -8.05 17.44
N SER A 175 11.99 -8.39 16.22
CA SER A 175 13.34 -8.89 15.94
C SER A 175 14.38 -7.81 15.63
N HIS A 176 13.95 -6.54 15.55
CA HIS A 176 14.76 -5.38 15.18
C HIS A 176 14.64 -4.23 16.21
N PRO A 177 14.91 -4.48 17.51
CA PRO A 177 14.65 -3.53 18.58
C PRO A 177 15.43 -2.22 18.42
N GLY A 178 14.80 -1.13 18.88
CA GLY A 178 15.24 0.23 18.69
C GLY A 178 14.97 0.79 17.30
N HIS A 179 14.12 0.19 16.47
CA HIS A 179 13.84 0.72 15.14
C HIS A 179 13.05 2.04 15.21
N LEU A 180 13.17 2.86 14.15
CA LEU A 180 12.37 4.07 13.98
C LEU A 180 10.88 3.71 13.84
N PRO A 181 9.95 4.63 14.18
CA PRO A 181 8.53 4.34 14.14
C PRO A 181 8.10 3.95 12.72
N ILE A 182 7.34 2.86 12.58
CA ILE A 182 6.80 2.40 11.30
C ILE A 182 5.41 3.01 11.11
N THR A 183 5.11 3.50 9.91
CA THR A 183 3.77 3.95 9.54
C THR A 183 3.17 3.06 8.45
N ILE A 184 1.89 2.71 8.59
CA ILE A 184 1.14 1.91 7.64
C ILE A 184 -0.04 2.76 7.15
N LEU A 185 0.02 3.23 5.90
CA LEU A 185 -1.08 3.97 5.26
C LEU A 185 -2.02 2.97 4.58
N VAL A 186 -3.25 2.86 5.08
CA VAL A 186 -4.26 1.92 4.58
C VAL A 186 -5.27 2.66 3.72
N GLU A 187 -5.30 2.37 2.42
CA GLU A 187 -6.30 2.89 1.49
C GLU A 187 -7.46 1.89 1.32
N PHE A 188 -8.63 2.28 1.79
CA PHE A 188 -9.85 1.49 1.68
C PHE A 188 -10.43 1.60 0.27
N LYS A 189 -10.30 0.54 -0.54
CA LYS A 189 -10.77 0.53 -1.93
C LYS A 189 -12.20 0.00 -2.03
N SER A 190 -12.95 0.55 -2.97
CA SER A 190 -14.29 0.06 -3.39
C SER A 190 -14.51 0.15 -4.90
N ASP A 191 -13.51 0.58 -5.66
CA ASP A 191 -13.55 0.59 -7.11
C ASP A 191 -13.45 -0.83 -7.69
N TYR A 192 -13.89 -1.01 -8.93
CA TYR A 192 -13.85 -2.30 -9.63
C TYR A 192 -14.54 -3.50 -8.95
N ALA A 193 -15.42 -3.27 -7.97
CA ALA A 193 -16.16 -4.35 -7.32
C ALA A 193 -16.91 -5.28 -8.31
N PHE A 194 -17.31 -4.76 -9.47
CA PHE A 194 -17.93 -5.56 -10.54
C PHE A 194 -17.04 -6.66 -11.14
N LEU A 195 -15.71 -6.61 -10.93
CA LEU A 195 -14.75 -7.60 -11.40
C LEU A 195 -14.67 -8.82 -10.48
N ASP A 196 -15.02 -8.69 -9.21
CA ASP A 196 -14.94 -9.78 -8.24
C ASP A 196 -16.21 -9.80 -7.38
N PRO A 197 -17.12 -10.75 -7.62
CA PRO A 197 -18.40 -10.81 -6.92
C PRO A 197 -18.28 -11.16 -5.43
N THR A 198 -17.08 -11.56 -4.97
CA THR A 198 -16.82 -11.82 -3.55
C THR A 198 -16.50 -10.55 -2.77
N LEU A 199 -16.26 -9.41 -3.44
CA LEU A 199 -16.01 -8.14 -2.78
C LEU A 199 -17.30 -7.54 -2.21
N THR A 200 -17.21 -7.00 -1.00
CA THR A 200 -18.29 -6.29 -0.33
C THR A 200 -17.99 -4.79 -0.21
N GLU A 201 -19.03 -3.99 0.02
CA GLU A 201 -18.85 -2.58 0.38
C GLU A 201 -18.38 -2.48 1.83
N TRP A 202 -17.63 -1.42 2.15
CA TRP A 202 -17.22 -1.15 3.52
C TRP A 202 -18.38 -0.68 4.38
N ASP A 203 -18.58 -1.35 5.51
CA ASP A 203 -19.50 -0.99 6.58
C ASP A 203 -18.79 -1.06 7.95
N ASP A 204 -19.54 -0.84 9.03
CA ASP A 204 -19.00 -0.81 10.39
C ASP A 204 -18.39 -2.18 10.79
N ASP A 205 -19.00 -3.29 10.35
CA ASP A 205 -18.48 -4.64 10.61
C ASP A 205 -17.15 -4.87 9.86
N GLY A 206 -17.07 -4.45 8.60
CA GLY A 206 -15.85 -4.50 7.81
C GLY A 206 -14.72 -3.66 8.40
N LEU A 207 -15.01 -2.46 8.91
CA LEU A 207 -14.04 -1.63 9.63
C LEU A 207 -13.61 -2.28 10.95
N GLY A 208 -14.53 -2.91 11.68
CA GLY A 208 -14.24 -3.66 12.89
C GLY A 208 -13.27 -4.83 12.65
N LEU A 209 -13.41 -5.55 11.53
CA LEU A 209 -12.46 -6.61 11.15
C LEU A 209 -11.03 -6.08 10.96
N VAL A 210 -10.88 -4.82 10.51
CA VAL A 210 -9.58 -4.16 10.34
C VAL A 210 -9.01 -3.75 11.69
N ASP A 211 -9.81 -3.15 12.58
CA ASP A 211 -9.39 -2.84 13.95
C ASP A 211 -8.95 -4.11 14.71
N ASP A 212 -9.73 -5.19 14.61
CA ASP A 212 -9.39 -6.48 15.20
C ASP A 212 -8.05 -7.00 14.64
N ALA A 213 -7.85 -6.92 13.33
CA ALA A 213 -6.60 -7.34 12.70
C ALA A 213 -5.40 -6.54 13.20
N ILE A 214 -5.54 -5.22 13.32
CA ILE A 214 -4.48 -4.33 13.80
C ILE A 214 -4.17 -4.60 15.27
N GLN A 215 -5.19 -4.67 16.12
CA GLN A 215 -5.02 -4.86 17.56
C GLN A 215 -4.45 -6.23 17.90
N GLU A 216 -4.89 -7.29 17.21
CA GLU A 216 -4.42 -8.66 17.43
C GLU A 216 -2.95 -8.87 17.03
N ASN A 217 -2.49 -8.21 15.97
CA ASN A 217 -1.12 -8.41 15.45
C ASN A 217 -0.10 -7.42 16.01
N LEU A 218 -0.46 -6.14 16.15
CA LEU A 218 0.48 -5.11 16.61
C LEU A 218 0.51 -4.97 18.13
N GLY A 219 -0.58 -5.30 18.84
CA GLY A 219 -0.63 -5.33 20.30
C GLY A 219 -0.03 -4.07 20.95
N ASP A 220 1.00 -4.27 21.78
CA ASP A 220 1.68 -3.20 22.51
C ASP A 220 2.56 -2.30 21.62
N ALA A 221 2.96 -2.77 20.43
CA ALA A 221 3.73 -1.96 19.48
C ALA A 221 2.87 -0.87 18.83
N LEU A 222 1.54 -1.03 18.79
CA LEU A 222 0.64 -0.02 18.22
C LEU A 222 0.72 1.28 19.01
N PHE A 223 1.10 2.38 18.36
CA PHE A 223 0.85 3.73 18.85
C PHE A 223 -0.47 4.21 18.26
N SER A 224 -1.49 4.34 19.10
CA SER A 224 -2.87 4.61 18.70
C SER A 224 -3.25 6.10 18.82
N PRO A 225 -4.35 6.54 18.19
CA PRO A 225 -4.89 7.90 18.40
C PRO A 225 -5.13 8.27 19.86
N ALA A 226 -5.44 7.31 20.72
CA ALA A 226 -5.67 7.53 22.14
C ALA A 226 -4.41 8.00 22.91
N GLU A 227 -3.22 7.75 22.35
CA GLU A 227 -1.94 8.10 22.96
C GLU A 227 -1.40 9.47 22.51
N LEU A 228 -1.98 10.07 21.46
CA LEU A 228 -1.59 11.37 20.96
C LEU A 228 -2.44 12.48 21.60
N ASP A 229 -1.81 13.40 22.34
CA ASP A 229 -2.48 14.59 22.86
C ASP A 229 -2.55 15.68 21.78
N GLY A 230 -3.64 15.69 21.02
CA GLY A 230 -3.84 16.65 19.93
C GLY A 230 -2.83 16.48 18.79
N ASN A 231 -1.92 17.45 18.62
CA ASN A 231 -0.84 17.43 17.62
C ASN A 231 0.55 17.44 18.27
N ASP A 232 0.65 17.15 19.56
CA ASP A 232 1.91 17.14 20.30
C ASP A 232 2.63 15.80 20.09
N TRP A 233 3.29 15.68 18.94
CA TRP A 233 4.03 14.48 18.56
C TRP A 233 5.21 14.20 19.52
N PRO A 234 5.35 12.95 20.01
CA PRO A 234 6.48 12.58 20.86
C PRO A 234 7.84 12.68 20.13
N VAL A 235 8.91 12.59 20.92
CA VAL A 235 10.26 12.47 20.39
C VAL A 235 10.52 11.04 19.91
N VAL A 236 11.55 10.85 19.08
CA VAL A 236 11.90 9.55 18.47
C VAL A 236 12.07 8.46 19.52
N GLY A 237 12.73 8.76 20.66
CA GLY A 237 12.96 7.79 21.72
C GLY A 237 11.69 7.18 22.30
N ASP A 238 10.61 7.96 22.39
CA ASP A 238 9.31 7.51 22.91
C ASP A 238 8.52 6.68 21.89
N LEU A 239 8.88 6.77 20.61
CA LEU A 239 8.22 6.09 19.50
C LEU A 239 9.04 4.95 18.90
N ARG A 240 10.26 4.67 19.41
CA ARG A 240 11.00 3.50 18.99
C ARG A 240 10.18 2.24 19.23
N ASP A 241 10.31 1.29 18.31
CA ASP A 241 9.59 0.01 18.35
C ASP A 241 8.06 0.16 18.24
N ARG A 242 7.58 1.34 17.83
CA ARG A 242 6.15 1.61 17.64
C ARG A 242 5.74 1.56 16.17
N VAL A 243 4.50 1.15 15.96
CA VAL A 243 3.84 1.10 14.65
C VAL A 243 2.57 1.96 14.71
N MET A 244 2.36 2.80 13.69
CA MET A 244 1.18 3.64 13.56
C MET A 244 0.40 3.25 12.30
N VAL A 245 -0.90 3.07 12.43
CA VAL A 245 -1.76 2.83 11.26
C VAL A 245 -2.55 4.08 10.93
N ILE A 246 -2.57 4.46 9.66
CA ILE A 246 -3.17 5.69 9.15
C ILE A 246 -4.22 5.31 8.12
N MET A 247 -5.47 5.72 8.35
CA MET A 247 -6.52 5.62 7.35
C MET A 247 -6.29 6.69 6.27
N HIS A 248 -6.05 6.24 5.04
CA HIS A 248 -5.95 7.13 3.88
C HIS A 248 -7.23 7.99 3.76
N PRO A 249 -7.14 9.27 3.35
CA PRO A 249 -8.31 10.12 3.19
C PRO A 249 -9.35 9.48 2.25
N GLY A 250 -10.60 9.48 2.68
CA GLY A 250 -11.67 8.85 1.93
C GLY A 250 -13.06 9.06 2.56
N PRO A 251 -14.12 8.54 1.93
CA PRO A 251 -15.49 8.69 2.40
C PRO A 251 -15.77 7.97 3.73
N LEU A 252 -14.92 7.01 4.13
CA LEU A 252 -15.05 6.27 5.38
C LEU A 252 -14.51 7.03 6.59
N ALA A 253 -13.53 7.93 6.40
CA ALA A 253 -12.88 8.64 7.50
C ALA A 253 -13.85 9.43 8.41
N PRO A 254 -14.88 10.14 7.90
CA PRO A 254 -15.86 10.79 8.76
C PRO A 254 -16.71 9.82 9.58
N VAL A 255 -17.01 8.63 9.05
CA VAL A 255 -17.83 7.61 9.73
C VAL A 255 -16.99 6.92 10.80
N TYR A 256 -15.79 6.44 10.43
CA TYR A 256 -14.84 5.83 11.35
C TYR A 256 -14.49 6.77 12.52
N GLY A 257 -14.29 8.07 12.22
CA GLY A 257 -14.02 9.10 13.21
C GLY A 257 -15.17 9.47 14.15
N THR A 258 -16.37 8.90 13.99
CA THR A 258 -17.45 9.09 14.97
C THR A 258 -17.27 8.26 16.24
N SER A 259 -16.51 7.16 16.16
CA SER A 259 -16.01 6.46 17.33
C SER A 259 -15.05 7.36 18.11
N GLY A 260 -15.06 7.26 19.45
CA GLY A 260 -14.15 8.04 20.29
C GLY A 260 -12.69 7.67 20.00
N GLU A 261 -11.75 8.57 20.27
CA GLU A 261 -10.32 8.32 19.97
C GLU A 261 -9.75 7.09 20.69
N VAL A 262 -10.32 6.76 21.86
CA VAL A 262 -9.99 5.60 22.69
C VAL A 262 -10.33 4.27 22.02
N ASP A 263 -11.29 4.27 21.09
CA ASP A 263 -11.82 3.04 20.49
C ASP A 263 -11.23 2.76 19.09
N ARG A 264 -10.28 3.58 18.61
CA ARG A 264 -9.71 3.49 17.26
C ARG A 264 -8.30 2.96 17.26
N THR A 265 -7.99 2.10 16.29
CA THR A 265 -6.62 1.65 16.02
C THR A 265 -5.91 2.51 14.97
N MET A 266 -6.66 3.27 14.17
CA MET A 266 -6.12 4.06 13.06
C MET A 266 -6.25 5.57 13.27
N PHE A 267 -5.18 6.31 12.95
CA PHE A 267 -5.24 7.76 12.79
C PHE A 267 -5.99 8.14 11.52
N LEU A 268 -6.69 9.27 11.57
CA LEU A 268 -7.32 9.86 10.39
C LEU A 268 -6.36 10.79 9.66
N ALA A 269 -6.36 10.70 8.33
CA ALA A 269 -5.71 11.67 7.47
C ALA A 269 -6.73 12.51 6.68
N SER A 270 -6.40 13.78 6.45
CA SER A 270 -7.13 14.65 5.52
C SER A 270 -6.43 14.78 4.18
N GLN A 271 -7.19 15.11 3.13
CA GLN A 271 -6.66 15.36 1.80
C GLN A 271 -6.31 16.85 1.65
N ASP A 272 -5.06 17.14 1.25
CA ASP A 272 -4.47 18.43 0.86
C ASP A 272 -4.51 19.58 1.88
N THR A 273 -5.37 19.52 2.89
CA THR A 273 -5.66 20.62 3.81
C THR A 273 -5.86 20.11 5.23
N ALA A 274 -5.54 20.93 6.22
CA ALA A 274 -5.77 20.61 7.62
C ALA A 274 -7.27 20.41 7.92
N LYS A 275 -7.59 19.40 8.74
CA LYS A 275 -8.92 19.19 9.31
C LYS A 275 -8.79 18.88 10.80
N ALA A 276 -9.74 19.37 11.60
CA ALA A 276 -9.73 19.13 13.04
C ALA A 276 -9.81 17.62 13.35
N GLY A 277 -9.02 17.15 14.32
CA GLY A 277 -8.97 15.73 14.70
C GLY A 277 -8.28 14.81 13.68
N MET A 278 -7.57 15.37 12.70
CA MET A 278 -6.81 14.61 11.69
C MET A 278 -5.34 15.09 11.72
N PRO A 279 -4.46 14.39 12.45
CA PRO A 279 -3.08 14.83 12.64
C PRO A 279 -2.18 14.53 11.42
N PHE A 280 -2.68 13.78 10.43
CA PHE A 280 -2.02 13.49 9.17
C PHE A 280 -2.68 14.20 7.99
N VAL A 281 -1.87 14.56 6.98
CA VAL A 281 -2.35 15.08 5.69
C VAL A 281 -1.68 14.33 4.55
N VAL A 282 -2.48 13.80 3.62
CA VAL A 282 -2.00 13.34 2.32
C VAL A 282 -2.09 14.51 1.35
N HIS A 283 -0.93 15.03 0.93
CA HIS A 283 -0.80 16.10 -0.05
C HIS A 283 0.11 15.64 -1.20
N ASN A 284 -0.51 15.07 -2.24
CA ASN A 284 0.23 14.38 -3.30
C ASN A 284 1.14 15.31 -4.12
N ALA A 285 0.84 16.61 -4.19
CA ALA A 285 1.70 17.57 -4.87
C ALA A 285 2.86 17.98 -3.94
N PRO A 286 4.13 17.90 -4.38
CA PRO A 286 5.26 18.33 -3.56
C PRO A 286 5.42 19.86 -3.58
N ASP A 287 4.40 20.61 -3.16
CA ASP A 287 4.46 22.08 -3.02
C ASP A 287 5.06 22.48 -1.67
N PRO A 288 6.31 23.01 -1.63
CA PRO A 288 7.00 23.29 -0.37
C PRO A 288 6.28 24.33 0.50
N ARG A 289 5.54 25.27 -0.13
CA ARG A 289 4.82 26.31 0.62
C ARG A 289 3.65 25.74 1.39
N THR A 290 2.82 24.93 0.74
CA THR A 290 1.67 24.28 1.38
C THR A 290 2.15 23.30 2.45
N ILE A 291 3.15 22.48 2.14
CA ILE A 291 3.70 21.50 3.08
C ILE A 291 4.28 22.18 4.33
N MET A 292 5.05 23.25 4.17
CA MET A 292 5.57 24.02 5.31
C MET A 292 4.45 24.59 6.19
N GLN A 293 3.37 25.10 5.60
CA GLN A 293 2.23 25.63 6.38
C GLN A 293 1.50 24.53 7.17
N LEU A 294 1.31 23.36 6.57
CA LEU A 294 0.69 22.21 7.25
C LEU A 294 1.57 21.73 8.42
N ARG A 295 2.89 21.63 8.21
CA ARG A 295 3.83 21.26 9.27
C ARG A 295 3.87 22.24 10.43
N GLN A 296 3.83 23.54 10.15
CA GLN A 296 3.74 24.58 11.18
C GLN A 296 2.45 24.49 12.02
N GLY A 297 1.42 23.79 11.52
CA GLY A 297 0.22 23.43 12.26
C GLY A 297 0.35 22.16 13.13
N GLY A 298 1.54 21.56 13.22
CA GLY A 298 1.79 20.32 13.95
C GLY A 298 1.36 19.05 13.22
N LEU A 299 1.09 19.14 11.91
CA LEU A 299 0.63 18.00 11.11
C LEU A 299 1.81 17.23 10.49
N ILE A 300 1.67 15.91 10.41
CA ILE A 300 2.55 15.07 9.61
C ILE A 300 2.02 15.03 8.19
N VAL A 301 2.87 15.35 7.22
CA VAL A 301 2.47 15.44 5.81
C VAL A 301 3.12 14.31 5.02
N ARG A 302 2.28 13.56 4.30
CA ARG A 302 2.72 12.68 3.22
C ARG A 302 2.64 13.41 1.89
N THR A 303 3.69 13.30 1.09
CA THR A 303 3.71 13.73 -0.32
C THR A 303 4.25 12.61 -1.23
N ARG A 304 4.32 12.86 -2.53
CA ARG A 304 4.85 11.92 -3.52
C ARG A 304 6.07 12.52 -4.22
N ALA A 305 7.07 11.69 -4.50
CA ALA A 305 8.19 12.03 -5.37
C ALA A 305 7.90 11.72 -6.84
N ASP A 306 6.99 10.78 -7.08
CA ASP A 306 6.55 10.29 -8.40
C ASP A 306 5.18 9.62 -8.28
N ALA A 307 4.55 9.35 -9.42
CA ALA A 307 3.31 8.59 -9.51
C ALA A 307 3.16 7.96 -10.90
N ASP A 308 2.45 6.84 -10.99
CA ASP A 308 2.10 6.17 -12.24
C ASP A 308 3.33 5.84 -13.12
N LEU A 309 4.49 5.56 -12.50
CA LEU A 309 5.80 5.39 -13.16
C LEU A 309 6.27 6.58 -14.01
N SER A 310 5.62 7.75 -13.86
CA SER A 310 6.07 9.02 -14.41
C SER A 310 7.09 9.64 -13.46
N THR A 311 8.36 9.61 -13.86
CA THR A 311 9.49 10.03 -13.03
C THR A 311 10.09 11.33 -13.56
N ASP A 312 9.94 12.43 -12.80
CA ASP A 312 10.59 13.71 -13.06
C ASP A 312 11.60 14.01 -11.92
N PRO A 313 12.92 14.03 -12.19
CA PRO A 313 13.91 14.39 -11.18
C PRO A 313 13.65 15.73 -10.50
N ALA A 314 13.04 16.70 -11.20
CA ALA A 314 12.71 17.99 -10.60
C ALA A 314 11.51 17.89 -9.63
N GLU A 315 10.60 16.96 -9.85
CA GLU A 315 9.51 16.67 -8.90
C GLU A 315 10.02 15.94 -7.67
N ARG A 316 10.87 14.92 -7.86
CA ARG A 316 11.60 14.24 -6.78
C ARG A 316 12.36 15.23 -5.90
N ASP A 317 13.17 16.10 -6.50
CA ASP A 317 14.00 17.05 -5.77
C ASP A 317 13.12 18.06 -4.98
N ARG A 318 11.96 18.44 -5.54
CA ARG A 318 10.95 19.25 -4.81
C ARG A 318 10.36 18.48 -3.63
N ALA A 319 10.01 17.20 -3.80
CA ALA A 319 9.47 16.36 -2.73
C ALA A 319 10.48 16.23 -1.58
N LEU A 320 11.73 15.90 -1.90
CA LEU A 320 12.82 15.80 -0.92
C LEU A 320 13.04 17.13 -0.18
N ALA A 321 12.97 18.26 -0.87
CA ALA A 321 13.17 19.59 -0.28
C ALA A 321 11.93 20.15 0.44
N SER A 322 10.75 19.53 0.29
CA SER A 322 9.48 20.07 0.80
C SER A 322 9.36 20.07 2.33
N GLY A 323 10.14 19.20 2.99
CA GLY A 323 10.04 18.93 4.42
C GLY A 323 8.88 18.01 4.81
N ALA A 324 8.07 17.50 3.86
CA ALA A 324 7.06 16.48 4.16
C ALA A 324 7.71 15.27 4.83
N GLN A 325 7.19 14.84 5.97
CA GLN A 325 7.78 13.78 6.78
C GLN A 325 7.72 12.41 6.10
N VAL A 326 6.72 12.18 5.24
CA VAL A 326 6.59 10.94 4.46
C VAL A 326 6.65 11.27 2.97
N ILE A 327 7.62 10.71 2.25
CA ILE A 327 7.75 10.90 0.80
C ILE A 327 7.60 9.55 0.11
N SER A 328 6.45 9.32 -0.52
CA SER A 328 6.19 8.07 -1.22
C SER A 328 6.72 8.05 -2.64
N THR A 329 7.17 6.88 -3.07
CA THR A 329 7.67 6.60 -4.42
C THR A 329 7.40 5.15 -4.81
N ASP A 330 7.35 4.87 -6.11
CA ASP A 330 7.37 3.50 -6.66
C ASP A 330 8.83 2.94 -6.73
N PHE A 331 9.84 3.79 -6.49
CA PHE A 331 11.28 3.52 -6.67
C PHE A 331 12.15 4.00 -5.49
N PRO A 332 11.95 3.48 -4.26
CA PRO A 332 12.89 3.73 -3.16
C PRO A 332 14.26 3.11 -3.46
N ALA A 333 15.36 3.73 -3.06
CA ALA A 333 16.67 3.06 -3.10
C ALA A 333 16.66 1.78 -2.23
N PRO A 334 17.39 0.72 -2.60
CA PRO A 334 18.36 0.62 -3.70
C PRO A 334 17.74 0.32 -5.08
N LYS A 335 16.40 0.22 -5.17
CA LYS A 335 15.72 -0.07 -6.43
C LYS A 335 15.78 1.13 -7.37
N GLU A 336 15.98 0.83 -8.65
CA GLU A 336 16.04 1.82 -9.72
C GLU A 336 15.06 1.46 -10.83
N GLN A 337 14.46 2.48 -11.46
CA GLN A 337 13.69 2.29 -12.68
C GLN A 337 14.63 1.88 -13.82
N SER A 338 14.38 0.73 -14.44
CA SER A 338 15.30 0.08 -15.40
C SER A 338 15.75 0.98 -16.56
N ASP A 339 14.85 1.84 -17.05
CA ASP A 339 15.07 2.59 -18.29
C ASP A 339 15.73 3.96 -18.05
N THR A 340 15.57 4.52 -16.86
CA THR A 340 15.99 5.89 -16.52
C THR A 340 17.04 5.95 -15.42
N GLY A 341 17.21 4.88 -14.64
CA GLY A 341 17.99 4.87 -13.40
C GLY A 341 17.37 5.71 -12.29
N TYR A 342 16.08 6.07 -12.41
CA TYR A 342 15.40 6.88 -11.41
C TYR A 342 15.25 6.11 -10.10
N THR A 343 15.63 6.76 -9.00
CA THR A 343 15.50 6.27 -7.64
C THR A 343 15.35 7.45 -6.68
N VAL A 344 14.79 7.18 -5.51
CA VAL A 344 14.54 8.16 -4.46
C VAL A 344 15.20 7.70 -3.17
N SER A 345 16.13 8.52 -2.69
CA SER A 345 16.79 8.38 -1.39
C SER A 345 17.20 9.76 -0.89
N PHE A 346 17.60 9.82 0.38
CA PHE A 346 18.39 10.92 0.90
C PHE A 346 19.88 10.76 0.52
N PRO A 347 20.75 11.73 0.84
CA PRO A 347 22.19 11.58 0.66
C PRO A 347 22.72 10.27 1.25
N ASP A 348 23.81 9.76 0.67
CA ASP A 348 24.47 8.50 1.05
C ASP A 348 23.62 7.22 0.89
N GLY A 349 22.41 7.34 0.33
CA GLY A 349 21.49 6.22 0.10
C GLY A 349 20.49 5.99 1.23
N ASP A 350 20.51 6.82 2.27
CA ASP A 350 19.64 6.68 3.43
C ASP A 350 18.16 6.89 3.07
N LEU A 351 17.27 6.15 3.73
CA LEU A 351 15.83 6.30 3.59
C LEU A 351 15.17 7.08 4.72
N ASN A 352 15.92 7.42 5.77
CA ASN A 352 15.45 8.26 6.87
C ASN A 352 16.47 9.35 7.16
N ARG A 353 16.01 10.55 7.53
CA ARG A 353 16.88 11.63 8.00
C ARG A 353 16.14 12.60 8.91
N VAL A 354 16.89 13.43 9.62
CA VAL A 354 16.34 14.65 10.21
C VAL A 354 16.19 15.70 9.11
N ILE A 355 15.07 16.43 9.12
CA ILE A 355 14.80 17.51 8.17
C ILE A 355 15.90 18.59 8.31
N PRO A 356 16.61 18.96 7.22
CA PRO A 356 17.69 19.93 7.32
C PRO A 356 17.20 21.32 7.75
N GLY A 357 17.85 21.90 8.76
CA GLY A 357 17.59 23.28 9.20
C GLY A 357 16.36 23.46 10.08
N GLY A 358 15.92 22.40 10.76
CA GLY A 358 14.95 22.46 11.87
C GLY A 358 15.43 23.33 13.04
#